data_AF-A0A081GJP6-F1
#
_entry.id   AF-A0A081GJP6-F1
#
_cell.length_a   1.000
_cell.length_b   1.000
_cell.length_c   1.000
_cell.angle_alpha   90.00
_cell.angle_beta   90.00
_cell.angle_gamma   90.00
#
_symmetry.space_group_name_H-M   'P 1'
#
loop_
_entity.id
_entity.type
_entity.pdbx_description
1 polymer ?
#
loop_
_entity_poly.entity_id
_entity_poly.type
_entity_poly.pdbx_seq_one_letter_code
_entity_poly.pdbx_strand_id
1 'polypeptide(L)' 'MEFKGTLAELQDLVRTLGCEGHWVHEGAFEMLVIEDGESNLRLNWWPGSGALRLVGDPAQRLGLERRLREALAARS' A
#
# COMPACT_ATOMS: atom_id res chain seq x y z
N MET A 1 6.58 7.07 0.31
CA MET A 1 6.10 7.10 1.71
C MET A 1 6.94 6.12 2.51
N GLU A 2 6.90 6.18 3.84
CA GLU A 2 7.59 5.19 4.69
C GLU A 2 6.60 4.57 5.67
N PHE A 3 6.76 3.29 5.95
CA PHE A 3 6.03 2.52 6.93
C PHE A 3 6.99 1.55 7.64
N LYS A 4 7.15 1.73 8.96
CA LYS A 4 8.09 0.98 9.82
C LYS A 4 7.35 0.05 10.79
N GLY A 5 6.46 -0.78 10.25
CA GLY A 5 5.73 -1.79 10.99
C GLY A 5 5.93 -3.19 10.42
N THR A 6 5.01 -4.09 10.75
CA THR A 6 4.94 -5.45 10.25
C THR A 6 4.01 -5.56 9.03
N LEU A 7 4.12 -6.67 8.28
CA LEU A 7 3.20 -6.94 7.17
C LEU A 7 1.74 -6.96 7.64
N ALA A 8 1.47 -7.57 8.80
CA ALA A 8 0.12 -7.65 9.36
C ALA A 8 -0.46 -6.24 9.63
N GLU A 9 0.33 -5.34 10.22
CA GLU A 9 -0.11 -3.97 10.45
C GLU A 9 -0.35 -3.19 9.15
N LEU A 10 0.47 -3.43 8.12
CA LEU A 10 0.25 -2.83 6.81
C LEU A 10 -1.04 -3.37 6.15
N GLN A 11 -1.27 -4.68 6.26
CA GLN A 11 -2.48 -5.36 5.77
C GLN A 11 -3.74 -4.80 6.43
N ASP A 12 -3.71 -4.61 7.75
CA ASP A 12 -4.82 -4.01 8.47
C ASP A 12 -5.02 -2.55 8.06
N LEU A 13 -3.95 -1.77 7.94
CA LEU A 13 -4.00 -0.39 7.49
C LEU A 13 -4.70 -0.27 6.13
N VAL A 14 -4.28 -1.02 5.12
CA VAL A 14 -4.89 -0.93 3.78
C VAL A 14 -6.34 -1.43 3.78
N ARG A 15 -6.67 -2.41 4.62
CA ARG A 15 -8.05 -2.88 4.80
C ARG A 15 -8.94 -1.78 5.39
N THR A 16 -8.45 -1.01 6.37
CA THR A 16 -9.21 0.15 6.90
C THR A 16 -9.43 1.25 5.85
N LEU A 17 -8.59 1.29 4.82
CA LEU A 17 -8.74 2.17 3.67
C LEU A 17 -9.67 1.60 2.59
N GLY A 18 -10.28 0.44 2.80
CA GLY A 18 -11.15 -0.22 1.82
C GLY A 18 -10.38 -0.70 0.59
N CYS A 19 -9.07 -0.92 0.70
CA CYS A 19 -8.29 -1.54 -0.36
C CYS A 19 -8.41 -3.05 -0.22
N GLU A 20 -9.03 -3.68 -1.20
CA GLU A 20 -9.16 -5.13 -1.31
C GLU A 20 -8.23 -5.65 -2.41
N GLY A 21 -7.86 -6.92 -2.29
CA GLY A 21 -6.97 -7.60 -3.24
C GLY A 21 -6.12 -8.67 -2.58
N HIS A 22 -5.06 -9.09 -3.26
CA HIS A 22 -4.19 -10.17 -2.81
C HIS A 22 -2.74 -9.73 -2.63
N TRP A 23 -2.07 -10.36 -1.67
CA TRP A 23 -0.66 -10.11 -1.36
C TRP A 23 0.24 -11.10 -2.08
N VAL A 24 1.32 -10.59 -2.64
CA VAL A 24 2.38 -11.35 -3.31
C VAL A 24 3.70 -11.03 -2.62
N HIS A 25 4.42 -12.08 -2.24
CA HIS A 25 5.78 -11.96 -1.71
C HIS A 25 6.79 -12.04 -2.86
N GLU A 26 7.62 -11.00 -3.00
CA GLU A 26 8.59 -10.84 -4.10
C GLU A 26 10.02 -10.70 -3.56
N GLY A 27 10.41 -11.63 -2.68
CA GLY A 27 11.74 -11.72 -2.07
C GLY A 27 12.06 -10.56 -1.13
N ALA A 28 12.39 -9.39 -1.70
CA ALA A 28 12.78 -8.20 -0.95
C ALA A 28 11.62 -7.27 -0.59
N PHE A 29 10.42 -7.51 -1.13
CA PHE A 29 9.24 -6.70 -0.86
C PHE A 29 7.96 -7.51 -0.86
N GLU A 30 6.95 -6.93 -0.22
CA GLU A 30 5.56 -7.37 -0.26
C GLU A 30 4.78 -6.48 -1.21
N MET A 31 3.89 -7.06 -2.00
CA MET A 31 3.08 -6.34 -2.97
C MET A 31 1.61 -6.66 -2.77
N LEU A 32 0.79 -5.64 -2.52
CA LEU A 32 -0.65 -5.76 -2.67
C LEU A 32 -1.01 -5.43 -4.12
N VAL A 33 -1.63 -6.39 -4.81
CA VAL A 33 -2.35 -6.14 -6.06
C VAL A 33 -3.77 -5.74 -5.69
N ILE A 34 -4.19 -4.54 -6.07
CA ILE A 34 -5.52 -4.01 -5.71
C ILE A 34 -6.54 -4.49 -6.74
N GLU A 35 -7.64 -5.07 -6.26
CA GLU A 35 -8.70 -5.67 -7.07
C GLU A 35 -10.00 -4.86 -6.95
N ASP A 36 -10.00 -3.65 -7.49
CA ASP A 36 -11.19 -2.78 -7.55
C ASP A 36 -11.98 -2.92 -8.86
N GLY A 37 -11.54 -3.81 -9.75
CA GLY A 37 -12.18 -4.09 -11.05
C GLY A 37 -11.91 -3.03 -12.14
N GLU A 38 -11.20 -1.95 -11.83
CA GLU A 38 -10.99 -0.82 -12.75
C GLU A 38 -9.52 -0.41 -12.88
N SER A 39 -8.77 -0.48 -11.78
CA SER A 39 -7.42 0.07 -11.69
C SER A 39 -6.35 -1.01 -11.84
N ASN A 40 -5.15 -0.57 -12.23
CA ASN A 40 -3.95 -1.41 -12.23
C ASN A 40 -3.04 -1.10 -11.04
N LEU A 41 -3.63 -0.66 -9.92
CA LEU A 41 -2.89 -0.18 -8.77
C LEU A 41 -2.20 -1.33 -8.01
N ARG A 42 -0.97 -1.06 -7.56
CA ARG A 42 -0.18 -1.95 -6.73
C ARG A 42 0.49 -1.17 -5.62
N LEU A 43 0.51 -1.71 -4.41
CA LEU A 43 1.23 -1.15 -3.29
C LEU A 43 2.42 -2.03 -2.94
N ASN A 44 3.63 -1.53 -3.19
CA ASN A 44 4.88 -2.23 -2.90
C ASN A 44 5.46 -1.72 -1.57
N TRP A 45 5.85 -2.64 -0.70
CA TRP A 45 6.45 -2.36 0.58
C TRP A 45 7.75 -3.14 0.81
N TRP A 46 8.85 -2.43 1.06
CA TRP A 46 10.14 -3.03 1.38
C TRP A 46 10.35 -3.01 2.90
N PRO A 47 10.23 -4.14 3.61
CA PRO A 47 10.33 -4.15 5.08
C PRO A 47 11.71 -3.71 5.59
N GLY A 48 12.79 -4.01 4.84
CA GLY A 48 14.15 -3.65 5.24
C GLY A 48 14.43 -2.13 5.29
N SER A 49 13.72 -1.33 4.48
CA SER A 49 13.84 0.14 4.49
C SER A 49 12.60 0.85 5.01
N GLY A 50 11.48 0.14 5.11
CA GLY A 50 10.16 0.72 5.32
C GLY A 50 9.61 1.46 4.09
N ALA A 51 10.29 1.44 2.95
CA ALA A 51 9.84 2.18 1.77
C ALA A 51 8.48 1.64 1.29
N LEU A 52 7.53 2.55 1.07
CA LEU A 52 6.19 2.24 0.57
C LEU A 52 5.90 3.05 -0.70
N ARG A 53 5.54 2.36 -1.78
CA ARG A 53 5.25 2.96 -3.10
C ARG A 53 3.94 2.42 -3.67
N LEU A 54 3.04 3.34 -4.00
CA LEU A 54 1.89 3.05 -4.84
C LEU A 54 2.33 3.17 -6.31
N VAL A 55 1.99 2.19 -7.14
CA VAL A 55 2.32 2.09 -8.57
C VAL A 55 1.03 1.85 -9.35
N GLY A 56 0.99 2.28 -10.61
CA GLY A 56 -0.18 2.21 -11.49
C GLY A 56 -0.44 3.56 -12.16
N ASP A 57 -1.61 3.71 -12.78
CA ASP A 57 -2.01 4.93 -13.48
C ASP A 57 -1.96 6.16 -12.55
N PRO A 58 -1.23 7.23 -12.90
CA PRO A 58 -1.14 8.45 -12.09
C PRO A 58 -2.49 9.06 -11.71
N ALA A 59 -3.48 9.04 -12.61
CA ALA A 59 -4.80 9.63 -12.37
C ALA A 59 -5.58 8.85 -11.29
N GLN A 60 -5.45 7.51 -11.29
CA GLN A 60 -6.10 6.63 -10.31
C GLN A 60 -5.39 6.65 -8.96
N ARG A 61 -4.07 6.89 -8.95
CA ARG A 61 -3.23 6.89 -7.73
C ARG A 61 -3.53 8.03 -6.76
N LEU A 62 -3.89 9.22 -7.26
CA LEU A 62 -3.92 10.45 -6.46
C LEU A 62 -4.78 10.33 -5.19
N GLY A 63 -5.98 9.76 -5.32
CA GLY A 63 -6.90 9.61 -4.20
C GLY A 63 -6.39 8.67 -3.12
N LEU A 64 -5.92 7.48 -3.53
CA LEU A 64 -5.41 6.47 -2.61
C LEU A 64 -4.08 6.89 -1.99
N GLU A 65 -3.17 7.48 -2.77
CA GLU A 65 -1.88 7.96 -2.28
C GLU A 65 -2.06 9.03 -1.19
N ARG A 66 -3.02 9.95 -1.35
CA ARG A 66 -3.35 10.94 -0.31
C ARG A 66 -3.83 10.27 0.97
N ARG A 67 -4.81 9.35 0.87
CA ARG A 67 -5.37 8.64 2.02
C ARG A 67 -4.32 7.80 2.76
N LEU A 68 -3.42 7.15 2.02
CA LEU A 68 -2.28 6.43 2.59
C LEU A 68 -1.36 7.36 3.37
N ARG A 69 -1.00 8.53 2.82
CA ARG A 69 -0.17 9.53 3.52
C ARG A 69 -0.82 10.01 4.81
N GLU A 70 -2.11 10.34 4.76
CA GLU A 70 -2.88 10.79 5.92
C GLU A 70 -2.92 9.70 7.01
N ALA A 71 -3.20 8.45 6.63
CA ALA A 71 -3.27 7.34 7.58
C ALA A 71 -1.90 6.99 8.19
N LEU A 72 -0.81 7.13 7.43
CA LEU A 72 0.55 6.93 7.94
C LEU A 72 0.98 8.05 8.90
N ALA A 73 0.64 9.31 8.61
CA ALA A 73 0.95 10.44 9.48
C ALA A 73 0.15 10.41 10.80
N ALA A 74 -1.03 9.80 10.81
CA ALA A 74 -1.81 9.61 12.04
C ALA A 74 -1.22 8.54 12.99
N ARG A 75 -0.22 7.77 12.54
CA ARG A 75 0.43 6.70 13.30
C ARG A 75 1.80 7.06 13.85
N SER A 76 2.35 8.22 13.45
CA SER A 76 3.66 8.72 13.88
C SER A 76 3.61 9.50 15.19
#